data_AF-A0A9D5IC80-F1
#
_entry.id   AF-A0A9D5IC80-F1
#
_cell.length_a   1.000
_cell.length_b   1.000
_cell.length_c   1.000
_cell.angle_alpha   90.00
_cell.angle_beta   90.00
_cell.angle_gamma   90.00
#
_symmetry.space_group_name_H-M   'P 1'
#
loop_
_entity.id
_entity.type
_entity.pdbx_description
1 polymer ?
#
loop_
_entity_poly.entity_id
_entity_poly.type
_entity_poly.pdbx_seq_one_letter_code
_entity_poly.pdbx_strand_id
1 'polypeptide(L)'
;MASVTNPTLARERIEAQLNSIGRLRGGGPNPFDYTIWDSRTIEVLTAIYGEGSPELGRYHEAAGVRGRLPGVRGEAENMTLNIHGQWGILGRLNRAETVLRDLAGSLG
;
A
#
# COMPACT_ATOMS: atom_id res chain seq x y z
N MET A 1 -15.15 -5.45 10.26
CA MET A 1 -13.79 -5.18 10.77
C MET A 1 -13.28 -6.47 11.36
N ALA A 2 -12.13 -6.95 10.89
CA ALA A 2 -11.47 -8.09 11.54
C ALA A 2 -11.13 -7.75 12.99
N SER A 3 -11.19 -8.73 13.89
CA SER A 3 -10.80 -8.53 15.29
C SER A 3 -9.28 -8.39 15.38
N VAL A 4 -8.78 -7.16 15.51
CA VAL A 4 -7.35 -6.87 15.61
C VAL A 4 -6.86 -7.08 17.04
N THR A 5 -5.94 -8.02 17.24
CA THR A 5 -5.46 -8.45 18.57
C THR A 5 -4.71 -7.35 19.34
N ASN A 6 -3.97 -6.49 18.66
CA ASN A 6 -3.23 -5.38 19.27
C ASN A 6 -3.41 -4.09 18.43
N PRO A 7 -4.46 -3.30 18.71
CA PRO A 7 -4.79 -2.12 17.90
C PRO A 7 -3.71 -1.03 17.93
N THR A 8 -3.06 -0.82 19.08
CA THR A 8 -1.97 0.16 19.23
C THR A 8 -0.77 -0.20 18.36
N LEU A 9 -0.29 -1.44 18.44
CA LEU A 9 0.83 -1.89 17.61
C LEU A 9 0.45 -1.90 16.12
N ALA A 10 -0.79 -2.29 15.79
CA ALA A 10 -1.27 -2.25 14.42
C ALA A 10 -1.25 -0.83 13.85
N ARG A 11 -1.70 0.17 14.62
CA ARG A 11 -1.62 1.57 14.24
C ARG A 11 -0.19 2.02 14.00
N GLU A 12 0.72 1.77 14.94
CA GLU A 12 2.13 2.15 14.81
C GLU A 12 2.77 1.60 13.54
N ARG A 13 2.42 0.35 13.16
CA ARG A 13 2.90 -0.28 11.93
C ARG A 13 2.36 0.38 10.67
N ILE A 14 1.10 0.80 10.67
CA ILE A 14 0.50 1.55 9.55
C ILE A 14 1.10 2.97 9.47
N GLU A 15 1.29 3.64 10.60
CA GLU A 15 1.93 4.96 10.66
C GLU A 15 3.37 4.93 10.15
N ALA A 16 4.12 3.85 10.40
CA ALA A 16 5.44 3.65 9.80
C ALA A 16 5.40 3.58 8.27
N GLN A 17 4.35 2.99 7.67
CA GLN A 17 4.17 3.01 6.21
C GLN A 17 3.80 4.41 5.71
N LEU A 18 2.93 5.15 6.42
CA LEU A 18 2.59 6.53 6.10
C LEU A 18 3.82 7.44 6.11
N ASN A 19 4.69 7.31 7.13
CA ASN A 19 5.94 8.05 7.20
C ASN A 19 6.89 7.73 6.03
N SER A 20 6.85 6.50 5.52
CA SER A 20 7.66 6.08 4.37
C SER A 20 7.20 6.75 3.06
N ILE A 21 5.91 7.02 2.90
CA ILE A 21 5.36 7.75 1.74
C ILE A 21 6.02 9.14 1.61
N GLY A 22 6.19 9.85 2.73
CA GLY A 22 6.86 11.15 2.74
C GLY A 22 8.28 11.09 2.15
N ARG A 23 9.05 10.06 2.53
CA ARG A 23 10.41 9.83 2.01
C ARG A 23 10.41 9.50 0.52
N LEU A 24 9.49 8.63 0.08
CA LEU A 24 9.35 8.25 -1.32
C LEU A 24 9.02 9.43 -2.23
N ARG A 25 8.23 10.40 -1.74
CA ARG A 25 7.96 11.63 -2.47
C ARG A 25 9.16 12.57 -2.50
N GLY A 26 9.81 12.77 -1.35
CA GLY A 26 10.90 13.74 -1.20
C GLY A 26 12.22 13.33 -1.86
N GLY A 27 12.52 12.03 -1.95
CA GLY A 27 13.78 11.51 -2.49
C GLY A 27 13.85 11.36 -4.01
N GLY A 28 12.75 11.65 -4.73
CA GLY A 28 12.61 11.28 -6.14
C GLY A 28 11.98 9.89 -6.25
N PRO A 29 10.65 9.79 -6.43
CA PRO A 29 9.96 8.51 -6.49
C PRO A 29 10.55 7.64 -7.59
N ASN A 30 11.04 6.46 -7.23
CA ASN A 30 11.56 5.48 -8.17
C ASN A 30 10.83 4.14 -8.04
N PRO A 31 10.74 3.36 -9.13
CA PRO A 31 10.00 2.10 -9.14
C PRO A 31 10.49 1.05 -8.12
N PHE A 32 11.79 1.06 -7.80
CA PHE A 32 12.40 0.07 -6.90
C PHE A 32 11.97 0.31 -5.46
N ASP A 33 12.18 1.53 -4.95
CA ASP A 33 11.79 1.89 -3.60
C ASP A 33 10.27 1.81 -3.40
N TYR A 34 9.50 2.21 -4.42
CA TYR A 34 8.05 2.00 -4.41
C TYR A 34 7.68 0.53 -4.26
N THR A 35 8.32 -0.36 -5.03
CA THR A 35 8.02 -1.80 -4.99
C THR A 35 8.33 -2.42 -3.63
N ILE A 36 9.44 -2.01 -2.99
CA ILE A 36 9.80 -2.46 -1.65
C ILE A 36 8.74 -2.01 -0.64
N TRP A 37 8.39 -0.73 -0.67
CA TRP A 37 7.39 -0.16 0.23
C TRP A 37 6.00 -0.78 0.03
N ASP A 38 5.57 -0.98 -1.21
CA ASP A 38 4.28 -1.59 -1.55
C ASP A 38 4.20 -3.02 -1.01
N SER A 39 5.23 -3.84 -1.28
CA SER A 39 5.34 -5.21 -0.77
C SER A 39 5.29 -5.25 0.75
N ARG A 40 6.05 -4.36 1.41
CA ARG A 40 6.07 -4.29 2.88
C ARG A 40 4.73 -3.84 3.47
N THR A 41 4.05 -2.93 2.79
CA THR A 41 2.71 -2.46 3.21
C THR A 41 1.70 -3.60 3.11
N ILE A 42 1.74 -4.39 2.03
CA ILE A 42 0.91 -5.59 1.87
C ILE A 42 1.16 -6.59 3.00
N GLU A 43 2.43 -6.88 3.32
CA GLU A 43 2.76 -7.78 4.44
C GLU A 43 2.20 -7.30 5.78
N VAL A 44 2.33 -5.99 6.06
CA VAL A 44 1.79 -5.39 7.30
C VAL A 44 0.27 -5.49 7.35
N LEU A 45 -0.42 -5.14 6.26
CA LEU A 45 -1.89 -5.18 6.22
C LEU A 45 -2.42 -6.61 6.30
N THR A 46 -1.76 -7.57 5.63
CA THR A 46 -2.08 -9.00 5.74
C THR A 46 -1.90 -9.49 7.18
N ALA A 47 -0.84 -9.07 7.88
CA ALA A 47 -0.61 -9.46 9.27
C ALA A 47 -1.65 -8.86 10.25
N ILE A 48 -2.17 -7.66 9.97
CA ILE A 48 -3.14 -6.97 10.83
C ILE A 48 -4.57 -7.48 10.59
N TYR A 49 -4.99 -7.56 9.33
CA TYR A 49 -6.38 -7.80 8.96
C TYR A 49 -6.65 -9.20 8.39
N GLY A 50 -5.59 -9.95 8.06
CA GLY A 50 -5.68 -11.24 7.39
C GLY A 50 -5.71 -11.13 5.87
N GLU A 51 -5.34 -12.23 5.21
CA GLU A 51 -5.46 -12.39 3.77
C GLU A 51 -6.94 -12.33 3.33
N GLY A 52 -7.21 -11.64 2.21
CA GLY A 52 -8.57 -11.49 1.68
C GLY A 52 -9.46 -10.50 2.45
N SER A 53 -8.91 -9.78 3.43
CA SER A 53 -9.66 -8.77 4.17
C SER A 53 -10.11 -7.60 3.27
N PRO A 54 -11.29 -7.00 3.51
CA PRO A 54 -11.73 -5.81 2.79
C PRO A 54 -10.73 -4.64 2.87
N GLU A 55 -10.03 -4.52 3.99
CA GLU A 55 -8.99 -3.52 4.23
C GLU A 55 -7.80 -3.70 3.27
N LEU A 56 -7.34 -4.95 3.09
CA LEU A 56 -6.29 -5.28 2.12
C LEU A 56 -6.78 -5.10 0.67
N GLY A 57 -8.04 -5.45 0.38
CA GLY A 57 -8.66 -5.22 -0.92
C GLY A 57 -8.68 -3.74 -1.32
N ARG A 58 -9.14 -2.87 -0.40
CA ARG A 58 -9.12 -1.40 -0.59
C ARG A 58 -7.72 -0.87 -0.87
N TYR A 59 -6.71 -1.40 -0.17
CA TYR A 59 -5.31 -1.03 -0.42
C TYR A 59 -4.86 -1.44 -1.83
N HIS A 60 -5.16 -2.67 -2.27
CA HIS A 60 -4.81 -3.13 -3.61
C HIS A 60 -5.48 -2.30 -4.73
N GLU A 61 -6.71 -1.85 -4.53
CA GLU A 61 -7.38 -0.95 -5.48
C GLU A 61 -6.70 0.43 -5.58
N ALA A 62 -6.16 0.91 -4.46
CA ALA A 62 -5.53 2.22 -4.36
C ALA A 62 -4.10 2.24 -4.92
N ALA A 63 -3.26 1.26 -4.54
CA ALA A 63 -1.82 1.23 -4.84
C ALA A 63 -1.38 0.03 -5.67
N GLY A 64 -2.14 -1.08 -5.66
CA GLY A 64 -1.73 -2.34 -6.25
C GLY A 64 -1.40 -2.25 -7.74
N VAL A 65 -0.29 -2.88 -8.14
CA VAL A 65 0.09 -3.03 -9.55
C VAL A 65 -0.71 -4.20 -10.13
N ARG A 66 -1.75 -3.90 -10.92
CA ARG A 66 -2.55 -4.91 -11.64
C ARG A 66 -1.62 -5.71 -12.56
N GLY A 67 -1.47 -7.00 -12.29
CA GLY A 67 -0.47 -7.88 -12.92
C GLY A 67 0.40 -8.67 -11.92
N ARG A 68 0.42 -8.28 -10.63
CA ARG A 68 1.03 -9.04 -9.52
C ARG A 68 0.00 -9.71 -8.60
N LEU A 69 -1.24 -9.89 -9.06
CA LEU A 69 -2.25 -10.63 -8.31
C LEU A 69 -2.01 -12.14 -8.46
N PRO A 70 -2.11 -12.95 -7.38
CA PRO A 70 -1.98 -14.40 -7.46
C PRO A 70 -2.90 -14.98 -8.53
N GLY A 71 -2.36 -15.74 -9.48
CA GLY A 71 -3.13 -16.40 -10.54
C GLY A 71 -3.41 -15.57 -11.79
N VAL A 72 -3.02 -14.29 -11.84
CA VAL A 72 -3.15 -13.46 -13.05
C VAL A 72 -1.76 -13.16 -13.61
N ARG A 73 -1.30 -13.97 -14.58
CA ARG A 73 -0.22 -13.54 -15.50
C ARG A 73 -0.83 -12.51 -16.45
N GLY A 74 -1.00 -11.29 -15.97
CA GLY A 74 -1.36 -10.16 -16.82
C GLY A 74 -0.19 -9.84 -17.74
N GLU A 75 -0.47 -9.72 -19.04
CA GLU A 75 0.43 -9.12 -20.02
C GLU A 75 1.09 -7.89 -19.42
N ALA A 76 2.41 -7.82 -19.58
CA ALA A 76 3.19 -6.71 -19.08
C ALA A 76 2.65 -5.40 -19.67
N GLU A 77 1.92 -4.61 -18.87
CA GLU A 77 2.07 -3.16 -18.94
C GLU A 77 3.53 -2.88 -18.56
N ASN A 78 4.35 -3.00 -19.59
CA ASN A 78 5.77 -3.17 -19.51
C ASN A 78 6.40 -1.87 -19.02
N MET A 79 6.88 -1.92 -17.78
CA MET A 79 8.22 -1.46 -17.42
C MET A 79 8.49 0.05 -17.49
N THR A 80 7.72 0.82 -16.74
CA THR A 80 8.24 1.70 -15.69
C THR A 80 7.02 2.13 -14.90
N LEU A 81 7.05 1.99 -13.57
CA LEU A 81 6.09 2.72 -12.75
C LEU A 81 6.31 4.21 -13.07
N ASN A 82 5.48 4.75 -13.97
CA ASN A 82 5.57 6.15 -14.37
C ASN A 82 5.56 6.99 -13.09
N ILE A 83 6.40 8.01 -13.00
CA ILE A 83 6.43 8.85 -11.80
C ILE A 83 5.10 9.60 -11.66
N HIS A 84 4.62 10.12 -12.79
CA HIS A 84 3.45 10.98 -12.90
C HIS A 84 2.21 10.24 -13.44
N GLY A 85 1.08 10.94 -13.41
CA GLY A 85 -0.22 10.42 -13.83
C GLY A 85 -0.98 9.75 -12.67
N GLN A 86 -2.29 9.56 -12.86
CA GLN A 86 -3.17 9.02 -11.81
C GLN A 86 -2.72 7.63 -11.33
N TRP A 87 -2.16 6.81 -12.23
CA TRP A 87 -1.62 5.48 -11.94
C TRP A 87 -0.10 5.44 -11.90
N GLY A 88 0.57 6.59 -11.92
CA GLY A 88 1.98 6.70 -11.60
C GLY A 88 2.25 6.56 -10.10
N ILE A 89 3.54 6.51 -9.73
CA ILE A 89 4.00 6.34 -8.34
C ILE A 89 3.34 7.39 -7.44
N LEU A 90 3.37 8.67 -7.83
CA LEU A 90 2.79 9.73 -7.01
C LEU A 90 1.27 9.57 -6.84
N GLY A 91 0.56 9.22 -7.91
CA GLY A 91 -0.89 8.99 -7.87
C GLY A 91 -1.28 7.77 -7.03
N ARG A 92 -0.46 6.72 -7.04
CA ARG A 92 -0.62 5.54 -6.17
C ARG A 92 -0.35 5.87 -4.71
N LEU A 93 0.76 6.56 -4.42
CA LEU A 93 1.11 7.01 -3.07
C LEU A 93 0.02 7.90 -2.47
N ASN A 94 -0.57 8.81 -3.25
CA ASN A 94 -1.67 9.66 -2.79
C ASN A 94 -2.90 8.83 -2.35
N ARG A 95 -3.31 7.86 -3.17
CA ARG A 95 -4.49 7.03 -2.86
C ARG A 95 -4.22 6.06 -1.72
N ALA A 96 -3.03 5.46 -1.68
CA ALA A 96 -2.61 4.61 -0.59
C ALA A 96 -2.55 5.37 0.74
N GLU A 97 -2.04 6.61 0.73
CA GLU A 97 -2.01 7.45 1.93
C GLU A 97 -3.42 7.66 2.51
N THR A 98 -4.42 7.95 1.66
CA THR A 98 -5.82 8.06 2.11
C THR A 98 -6.30 6.78 2.78
N VAL A 99 -6.09 5.62 2.13
CA VAL A 99 -6.50 4.33 2.69
C VAL A 99 -5.79 4.05 4.02
N LEU A 100 -4.48 4.25 4.10
CA LEU A 100 -3.71 3.98 5.31
C LEU A 100 -4.07 4.93 6.46
N ARG A 101 -4.38 6.20 6.19
CA ARG A 101 -4.88 7.15 7.20
C ARG A 101 -6.23 6.71 7.75
N ASP A 102 -7.17 6.30 6.89
CA ASP A 102 -8.47 5.77 7.31
C ASP A 102 -8.30 4.53 8.19
N LEU A 103 -7.44 3.60 7.77
CA LEU A 103 -7.17 2.36 8.52
C LEU A 103 -6.54 2.67 9.88
N ALA A 104 -5.53 3.54 9.95
CA ALA A 104 -4.93 3.95 11.22
C ALA A 104 -5.93 4.66 12.16
N GLY A 105 -6.81 5.50 11.60
CA GLY A 105 -7.88 6.16 12.34
C GLY A 105 -8.92 5.19 12.91
N SER A 106 -9.16 4.06 12.22
CA SER A 106 -10.09 3.03 12.67
C SER A 106 -9.56 2.16 13.83
N LEU A 107 -8.25 2.21 14.10
CA LEU A 107 -7.56 1.32 15.05
C LEU A 107 -7.49 1.82 16.51
N GLY A 108 -8.41 2.68 16.97
CA GLY A 108 -8.58 2.99 18.42
C GLY A 108 -7.42 3.67 19.13
#